data_AF-A0A183TSU9-F1
#
_entry.id   AF-A0A183TSU9-F1
#
_cell.length_a   1.000
_cell.length_b   1.000
_cell.length_c   1.000
_cell.angle_alpha   90.00
_cell.angle_beta   90.00
_cell.angle_gamma   90.00
#
_symmetry.space_group_name_H-M   'P 1'
#
loop_
_entity.id
_entity.type
_entity.pdbx_description
1 polymer ?
#
loop_
_entity_poly.entity_id
_entity_poly.type
_entity_poly.pdbx_seq_one_letter_code
_entity_poly.pdbx_strand_id
1 'polypeptide(L)'
;MDGNGVEVVENCDKAEHLGQFFASVFTREPKLRLDHVSSAVVVAGPVLEYILFQEPLVERELRNLKEAKSSGADDLPVKFLKELAGKLSKPLAHIFNS
;
A
#
# COMPACT_ATOMS: atom_id res chain seq x y z
N MET A 1 -20.65 16.58 -19.96
CA MET A 1 -20.21 17.92 -19.52
C MET A 1 -21.46 18.77 -19.39
N ASP A 2 -22.10 18.62 -18.25
CA ASP A 2 -23.30 19.28 -17.81
C ASP A 2 -22.92 19.98 -16.50
N GLY A 3 -22.12 21.04 -16.67
CA GLY A 3 -21.71 21.93 -15.60
C GLY A 3 -22.88 22.83 -15.19
N ASN A 4 -23.79 22.30 -14.39
CA ASN A 4 -24.72 23.12 -13.63
C ASN A 4 -24.11 23.40 -12.25
N GLY A 5 -23.14 24.32 -12.21
CA GLY A 5 -22.51 24.77 -10.98
C GLY A 5 -23.47 25.62 -10.16
N VAL A 6 -24.32 24.98 -9.37
CA VAL A 6 -25.18 25.65 -8.38
C VAL A 6 -24.32 25.97 -7.17
N GLU A 7 -24.22 27.27 -6.84
CA GLU A 7 -23.52 27.71 -5.64
C GLU A 7 -24.33 27.34 -4.39
N VAL A 8 -23.78 26.44 -3.57
CA VAL A 8 -24.36 26.08 -2.27
C VAL A 8 -23.87 27.10 -1.25
N VAL A 9 -24.78 27.89 -0.66
CA VAL A 9 -24.43 28.98 0.26
C VAL A 9 -24.49 28.55 1.73
N GLU A 10 -25.46 27.70 2.08
CA GLU A 10 -25.69 27.20 3.44
C GLU A 10 -24.63 26.19 3.89
N ASN A 11 -24.16 26.31 5.13
CA ASN A 11 -23.04 25.50 5.64
C ASN A 11 -23.40 24.03 5.81
N CYS A 12 -24.64 23.73 6.21
CA CYS A 12 -25.14 22.36 6.34
C CYS A 12 -25.14 21.66 4.98
N ASP A 13 -25.67 22.34 3.97
CA ASP A 13 -25.73 21.83 2.60
C ASP A 13 -24.34 21.66 2.00
N LYS A 14 -23.39 22.57 2.29
CA LYS A 14 -21.98 22.40 1.89
C LYS A 14 -21.37 21.14 2.51
N ALA A 15 -21.62 20.90 3.79
CA ALA A 15 -21.11 19.73 4.48
C ALA A 15 -21.70 18.44 3.91
N GLU A 16 -22.99 18.44 3.61
CA GLU A 16 -23.66 17.31 2.97
C GLU A 16 -23.13 17.07 1.55
N HIS A 17 -23.06 18.11 0.72
CA HIS A 17 -22.56 18.01 -0.65
C HIS A 17 -21.11 17.50 -0.69
N LEU A 18 -20.25 17.99 0.20
CA LEU A 18 -18.89 17.49 0.35
C LEU A 18 -18.87 16.02 0.76
N GLY A 19 -19.72 15.62 1.71
CA GLY A 19 -19.85 14.22 2.14
C GLY A 19 -20.29 13.30 1.00
N GLN A 20 -21.28 13.72 0.21
CA GLN A 20 -21.75 12.99 -0.97
C GLN A 20 -20.67 12.87 -2.05
N PHE A 21 -19.90 13.93 -2.29
CA PHE A 21 -18.76 13.90 -3.20
C PHE A 21 -17.71 12.86 -2.78
N PHE A 22 -17.32 12.86 -1.50
CA PHE A 22 -16.40 11.85 -0.98
C PHE A 22 -16.98 10.44 -1.09
N ALA A 23 -18.26 10.25 -0.79
CA ALA A 23 -18.93 8.95 -0.97
C ALA A 23 -18.88 8.46 -2.43
N SER A 24 -19.01 9.37 -3.40
CA SER A 24 -19.04 9.03 -4.83
C SER A 24 -17.71 8.52 -5.40
N VAL A 25 -16.58 8.93 -4.82
CA VAL A 25 -15.24 8.47 -5.26
C VAL A 25 -14.86 7.11 -4.67
N PHE A 26 -15.60 6.62 -3.66
CA PHE A 26 -15.45 5.25 -3.19
C PHE A 26 -16.14 4.30 -4.17
N THR A 27 -15.34 3.63 -4.99
CA THR A 27 -15.82 2.53 -5.80
C THR A 27 -15.96 1.28 -4.94
N ARG A 28 -17.02 0.48 -5.15
CA ARG A 28 -17.10 -0.85 -4.55
C ARG A 28 -16.00 -1.69 -5.17
N GLU A 29 -15.16 -2.30 -4.33
CA GLU A 29 -14.14 -3.22 -4.81
C GLU A 29 -14.81 -4.32 -5.65
N PRO A 30 -14.33 -4.61 -6.87
CA PRO A 30 -14.86 -5.70 -7.67
C PRO A 30 -14.74 -6.99 -6.87
N LYS A 31 -15.80 -7.80 -6.81
CA LYS A 31 -15.68 -9.17 -6.29
C LYS A 31 -14.69 -9.90 -7.18
N LEU A 32 -13.45 -10.05 -6.70
CA LEU A 32 -12.42 -10.80 -7.40
C LEU A 32 -12.92 -12.24 -7.56
N ARG A 33 -13.34 -12.58 -8.78
CA ARG A 33 -13.62 -13.97 -9.16
C ARG A 33 -12.29 -14.68 -9.36
N LEU A 34 -11.75 -15.15 -8.24
CA LEU A 34 -10.47 -15.86 -8.16
C LEU A 34 -10.47 -17.19 -8.92
N ASP A 35 -11.64 -17.64 -9.37
CA ASP A 35 -11.89 -18.88 -10.11
C ASP A 35 -11.07 -19.02 -11.40
N HIS A 36 -10.65 -17.90 -12.01
CA HIS A 36 -9.87 -17.87 -13.26
C HIS A 36 -8.45 -17.31 -13.10
N VAL A 37 -8.04 -16.92 -11.89
CA VAL A 37 -6.72 -16.31 -11.66
C VAL A 37 -5.60 -17.35 -11.69
N SER A 38 -5.90 -18.65 -11.57
CA SER A 38 -4.88 -19.71 -11.70
C SER A 38 -4.18 -19.69 -13.05
N SER A 39 -4.82 -19.24 -14.12
CA SER A 39 -4.21 -19.20 -15.46
C SER A 39 -3.25 -18.03 -15.66
N ALA A 40 -3.48 -16.89 -15.02
CA ALA A 40 -2.59 -15.72 -15.13
C ALA A 40 -1.33 -15.87 -14.26
N VAL A 41 -1.45 -16.61 -13.14
CA VAL A 41 -0.32 -16.93 -12.26
C VAL A 41 0.67 -17.90 -12.91
N VAL A 42 0.22 -18.76 -13.82
CA VAL A 42 1.08 -19.75 -14.50
C VAL A 42 2.11 -19.08 -15.42
N VAL A 43 1.83 -17.92 -16.02
CA VAL A 43 2.75 -17.25 -16.96
C VAL A 43 3.83 -16.41 -16.24
N ALA A 44 3.58 -15.98 -15.00
CA ALA A 44 4.60 -15.37 -14.13
C ALA A 44 5.36 -16.42 -13.26
N GLY A 45 5.06 -17.70 -13.48
CA GLY A 45 5.44 -18.84 -12.65
C GLY A 45 6.94 -19.14 -12.45
N PRO A 46 7.91 -18.64 -13.23
CA PRO A 46 9.33 -18.88 -12.93
C PRO A 46 10.11 -17.66 -12.42
N VAL A 47 9.52 -16.45 -12.36
CA VAL A 47 10.31 -15.24 -12.04
C VAL A 47 10.48 -15.04 -10.54
N LEU A 48 9.48 -15.41 -9.74
CA LEU A 48 9.52 -15.24 -8.28
C LEU A 48 10.31 -16.34 -7.56
N GLU A 49 10.46 -17.52 -8.18
CA GLU A 49 11.15 -18.68 -7.59
C GLU A 49 12.67 -18.46 -7.41
N TYR A 50 13.23 -17.45 -8.09
CA TYR A 50 14.66 -17.08 -8.02
C TYR A 50 14.93 -15.76 -7.28
N ILE A 51 13.93 -15.12 -6.65
CA ILE A 51 14.15 -13.89 -5.90
C ILE A 51 14.73 -14.24 -4.53
N LEU A 52 16.04 -14.03 -4.38
CA LEU A 52 16.73 -14.17 -3.10
C LEU A 52 16.85 -12.80 -2.40
N PHE A 53 16.21 -12.66 -1.24
CA PHE A 53 16.37 -11.51 -0.38
C PHE A 53 17.65 -11.63 0.44
N GLN A 54 18.75 -11.09 -0.07
CA GLN A 54 20.04 -11.09 0.63
C GLN A 54 20.02 -10.10 1.81
N GLU A 55 20.56 -10.50 2.95
CA GLU A 55 20.65 -9.66 4.16
C GLU A 55 21.22 -8.25 3.92
N PRO A 56 22.34 -8.06 3.18
CA PRO A 56 22.87 -6.72 2.91
C PRO A 56 21.95 -5.84 2.07
N LEU A 57 21.15 -6.44 1.18
CA LEU A 57 20.17 -5.72 0.37
C LEU A 57 18.99 -5.29 1.25
N VAL A 58 18.49 -6.17 2.10
CA VAL A 58 17.42 -5.85 3.05
C VAL A 58 17.85 -4.72 3.99
N GLU A 59 19.06 -4.78 4.54
CA GLU A 59 19.60 -3.71 5.39
C GLU A 59 19.68 -2.36 4.64
N ARG A 60 20.16 -2.39 3.39
CA ARG A 60 20.25 -1.19 2.54
C ARG A 60 18.86 -0.58 2.31
N GLU A 61 17.88 -1.40 1.95
CA GLU A 61 16.51 -0.92 1.70
C GLU A 61 15.88 -0.36 2.98
N LEU A 62 16.10 -0.98 4.14
CA LEU A 62 15.64 -0.43 5.43
C LEU A 62 16.26 0.95 5.71
N ARG A 63 17.55 1.15 5.45
CA ARG A 63 18.23 2.44 5.64
C ARG A 63 17.76 3.52 4.65
N ASN A 64 17.29 3.13 3.47
CA ASN A 64 16.80 4.03 2.43
C ASN A 64 15.34 4.45 2.60
N LEU A 65 14.65 3.97 3.65
CA LEU A 65 13.28 4.37 3.94
C LEU A 65 13.18 5.88 4.16
N LYS A 66 12.16 6.48 3.56
CA LYS A 66 11.83 7.91 3.72
C LYS A 66 11.12 8.11 5.05
N GLU A 67 11.75 8.84 5.97
CA GLU A 67 11.21 9.08 7.33
C GLU A 67 9.89 9.85 7.34
N ALA A 68 9.62 10.65 6.31
CA ALA A 68 8.37 11.40 6.18
C ALA A 68 7.13 10.54 5.85
N LYS A 69 7.27 9.20 5.80
CA LYS A 69 6.15 8.29 5.57
C LYS A 69 5.47 7.95 6.90
N SER A 70 4.14 7.82 6.86
CA SER A 70 3.36 7.35 8.01
C SER A 70 3.70 5.89 8.30
N SER A 71 3.53 5.49 9.56
CA SER A 71 3.55 4.09 9.94
C SER A 71 2.51 3.28 9.15
N GLY A 72 2.77 1.98 8.99
CA GLY A 72 1.81 1.05 8.42
C GLY A 72 0.72 0.68 9.42
N ALA A 73 -0.04 -0.38 9.11
CA ALA A 73 -1.02 -0.96 10.04
C ALA A 73 -0.41 -1.57 11.31
N ASP A 74 0.91 -1.70 11.34
CA ASP A 74 1.71 -2.12 12.49
C ASP A 74 2.03 -0.96 13.45
N ASP A 75 1.63 0.26 13.11
CA ASP A 75 1.96 1.51 13.80
C ASP A 75 3.47 1.73 14.02
N LEU A 76 4.33 0.97 13.33
CA LEU A 76 5.76 1.00 13.56
C LEU A 76 6.40 2.22 12.88
N PRO A 77 7.09 3.10 13.63
CA PRO A 77 7.70 4.27 13.03
C PRO A 77 8.84 3.89 12.08
N VAL A 78 8.93 4.57 10.93
CA VAL A 78 10.02 4.37 9.96
C VAL A 78 11.40 4.57 10.60
N LYS A 79 11.52 5.53 11.51
CA LYS A 79 12.76 5.82 12.24
C LYS A 79 13.26 4.59 13.02
N PHE A 80 12.36 3.85 13.65
CA PHE A 80 12.68 2.62 14.39
C PHE A 80 13.26 1.55 13.47
N LEU A 81 12.64 1.35 12.30
CA LEU A 81 13.13 0.39 11.29
C LEU A 81 14.54 0.74 10.79
N LYS A 82 14.84 2.03 10.60
CA LYS A 82 16.16 2.51 10.18
C LYS A 82 17.22 2.29 11.25
N GLU A 83 16.92 2.65 12.49
CA GLU A 83 17.84 2.49 13.63
C GLU A 83 18.16 1.01 13.91
N LEU A 84 17.18 0.12 13.72
CA LEU A 84 17.36 -1.31 13.91
C LEU A 84 17.71 -2.08 12.63
N ALA A 85 18.01 -1.40 11.52
CA ALA A 85 18.21 -2.04 10.21
C ALA A 85 19.20 -3.20 10.25
N GLY A 86 20.35 -3.04 10.93
CA GLY A 86 21.36 -4.11 11.06
C GLY A 86 20.95 -5.28 11.96
N LYS A 87 19.97 -5.09 12.85
CA LYS A 87 19.41 -6.18 13.68
C LYS A 87 18.25 -6.88 12.98
N LEU A 88 17.47 -6.14 12.19
CA LEU A 88 16.27 -6.63 11.50
C LEU A 88 16.58 -7.25 10.13
N SER A 89 17.70 -6.90 9.50
CA SER A 89 18.07 -7.36 8.16
C SER A 89 18.06 -8.88 8.02
N LYS A 90 18.72 -9.58 8.95
CA LYS A 90 18.80 -11.04 8.97
C LYS A 90 17.45 -11.74 9.17
N PRO A 91 16.67 -11.45 10.23
CA PRO A 91 15.37 -12.10 10.41
C PRO A 91 14.39 -11.77 9.27
N LEU A 92 14.41 -10.55 8.72
CA LEU A 92 13.56 -10.20 7.57
C LEU A 92 13.97 -10.94 6.30
N ALA A 93 15.27 -11.02 6.02
CA ALA A 93 15.79 -11.83 4.90
C ALA A 93 15.36 -13.30 5.04
N HIS A 94 15.37 -13.86 6.25
CA HIS A 94 14.89 -15.22 6.47
C HIS A 94 13.38 -15.34 6.20
N ILE A 95 12.56 -14.41 6.72
CA ILE A 95 11.10 -14.42 6.51
C ILE A 95 10.74 -14.33 5.03
N PHE A 96 11.43 -13.48 4.25
CA PHE A 96 11.14 -13.29 2.82
C PHE A 96 11.61 -14.43 1.92
N ASN A 97 12.53 -15.27 2.40
CA ASN A 97 13.02 -16.45 1.67
C ASN A 97 12.44 -17.78 2.22
N SER A 98 11.55 -17.71 3.21
CA SER A 98 10.90 -18.88 3.82
C SER A 98 9.70 -19.38 3.03
#